data_AF-A0A143B8P0-F1
#
_entry.id   AF-A0A143B8P0-F1
#
_cell.length_a   1.000
_cell.length_b   1.000
_cell.length_c   1.000
_cell.angle_alpha   90.00
_cell.angle_beta   90.00
_cell.angle_gamma   90.00
#
_symmetry.space_group_name_H-M   'P 1'
#
loop_
_entity.id
_entity.type
_entity.pdbx_description
1 polymer ?
#
loop_
_entity_poly.entity_id
_entity_poly.type
_entity_poly.pdbx_seq_one_letter_code
_entity_poly.pdbx_strand_id
1 'polypeptide(L)'
;MEPGPMEPLARPQWAKTAEESFRDRVEALFDLAGVRVNGNRPWDIEVNDTRLFRRILAEGSLGLGEAYMDGWWDCQALDRFFHRVLQAGLDAKVRTLGMLWASCKARLCNRQSVARARQVGKRHYDIGNDLYRAMLDSRMNYSCGY
;
A
#
# COMPACT_ATOMS: atom_id res chain seq x y z
N MET A 1 16.22 -9.56 53.12
CA MET A 1 17.14 -9.52 51.98
C MET A 1 16.26 -9.55 50.75
N GLU A 2 15.89 -8.37 50.23
CA GLU A 2 15.07 -8.32 49.01
C GLU A 2 15.94 -8.69 47.81
N PRO A 3 15.45 -9.55 46.90
CA PRO A 3 16.17 -9.83 45.67
C PRO A 3 16.24 -8.53 44.85
N GLY A 4 17.46 -8.12 44.50
CA GLY A 4 17.70 -6.97 43.65
C GLY A 4 17.03 -7.13 42.28
N PRO A 5 16.77 -6.02 41.56
CA PRO A 5 16.04 -6.06 40.29
C PRO A 5 16.77 -6.97 39.30
N MET A 6 16.05 -7.97 38.77
CA MET A 6 16.53 -8.86 37.73
C MET A 6 16.75 -8.05 36.45
N GLU A 7 18.01 -7.94 36.04
CA GLU A 7 18.41 -7.29 34.80
C GLU A 7 17.84 -8.07 33.60
N PRO A 8 17.22 -7.42 32.60
CA PRO A 8 16.58 -8.13 31.51
C PRO A 8 17.61 -8.91 30.69
N LEU A 9 17.40 -10.23 30.55
CA LEU A 9 18.26 -11.10 29.75
C LEU A 9 18.36 -10.60 28.30
N ALA A 10 19.59 -10.38 27.83
CA ALA A 10 19.87 -10.00 26.44
C ALA A 10 19.31 -11.04 25.46
N ARG A 11 18.74 -10.57 24.34
CA ARG A 11 18.08 -11.44 23.36
C ARG A 11 19.10 -12.36 22.65
N PRO A 12 18.73 -13.61 22.34
CA PRO A 12 19.59 -14.49 21.58
C PRO A 12 19.82 -13.97 20.15
N GLN A 13 21.07 -14.03 19.70
CA GLN A 13 21.54 -13.59 18.38
C GLN A 13 20.83 -14.21 17.15
N TRP A 14 20.06 -15.28 17.33
CA TRP A 14 19.32 -15.97 16.26
C TRP A 14 17.85 -15.53 16.16
N ALA A 15 17.34 -14.81 17.15
CA ALA A 15 15.94 -14.41 17.22
C ALA A 15 15.72 -13.11 16.44
N LYS A 16 15.13 -13.21 15.24
CA LYS A 16 14.70 -12.04 14.46
C LYS A 16 13.64 -11.25 15.21
N THR A 17 13.70 -9.94 15.08
CA THR A 17 12.62 -9.04 15.48
C THR A 17 11.39 -9.24 14.59
N ALA A 18 10.21 -8.86 15.11
CA ALA A 18 8.98 -8.88 14.31
C ALA A 18 9.13 -8.00 13.04
N GLU A 19 9.82 -6.87 13.15
CA GLU A 19 10.08 -5.93 12.05
C GLU A 19 10.88 -6.59 10.90
N GLU A 20 11.95 -7.31 11.24
CA GLU A 20 12.77 -8.07 10.28
C GLU A 20 11.96 -9.18 9.61
N SER A 21 11.11 -9.88 10.37
CA SER A 21 10.22 -10.92 9.82
C SER A 21 9.18 -10.35 8.84
N PHE A 22 8.65 -9.15 9.11
CA PHE A 22 7.74 -8.48 8.18
C PHE A 22 8.44 -8.05 6.90
N ARG A 23 9.64 -7.47 7.04
CA ARG A 23 10.49 -7.09 5.91
C ARG A 23 10.74 -8.29 4.98
N ASP A 24 11.24 -9.39 5.52
CA ASP A 24 11.57 -10.59 4.73
C ASP A 24 10.36 -11.09 3.91
N ARG A 25 9.16 -11.06 4.49
CA ARG A 25 7.93 -11.50 3.81
C ARG A 25 7.54 -10.56 2.68
N VAL A 26 7.69 -9.25 2.86
CA VAL A 26 7.40 -8.26 1.81
C VAL A 26 8.44 -8.30 0.71
N GLU A 27 9.72 -8.41 1.06
CA GLU A 27 10.81 -8.58 0.09
C GLU A 27 10.61 -9.84 -0.76
N ALA A 28 10.26 -10.97 -0.13
CA ALA A 28 9.93 -12.20 -0.86
C ALA A 28 8.74 -12.04 -1.82
N LEU A 29 7.74 -11.21 -1.49
CA LEU A 29 6.64 -10.89 -2.40
C LEU A 29 7.13 -10.04 -3.58
N PHE A 30 7.89 -8.99 -3.32
CA PHE A 30 8.44 -8.11 -4.36
C PHE A 30 9.43 -8.81 -5.29
N ASP A 31 10.18 -9.79 -4.78
CA ASP A 31 11.06 -10.62 -5.60
C ASP A 31 10.29 -11.39 -6.67
N LEU A 32 9.05 -11.82 -6.40
CA LEU A 32 8.19 -12.46 -7.41
C LEU A 32 7.84 -11.51 -8.57
N ALA A 33 7.85 -10.20 -8.33
CA ALA A 33 7.67 -9.16 -9.34
C ALA A 33 9.00 -8.64 -9.91
N GLY A 34 10.14 -9.15 -9.43
CA GLY A 34 11.47 -8.67 -9.78
C GLY A 34 11.75 -7.26 -9.28
N VAL A 35 11.09 -6.82 -8.20
CA VAL A 35 11.28 -5.53 -7.53
C VAL A 35 12.17 -5.74 -6.30
N ARG A 36 13.13 -4.86 -6.06
CA ARG A 36 14.00 -4.87 -4.88
C ARG A 36 13.69 -3.70 -3.96
N VAL A 37 13.84 -3.93 -2.66
CA VAL A 37 13.83 -2.88 -1.64
C VAL A 37 15.20 -2.19 -1.63
N ASN A 38 15.21 -0.87 -1.71
CA ASN A 38 16.41 -0.04 -1.83
C ASN A 38 17.34 -0.49 -2.97
N GLY A 39 16.72 -0.91 -4.09
CA GLY A 39 17.43 -1.29 -5.30
C GLY A 39 17.89 -0.07 -6.12
N ASN A 40 18.58 -0.33 -7.23
CA ASN A 40 19.13 0.71 -8.09
C ASN A 40 18.43 0.82 -9.46
N ARG A 41 17.37 0.03 -9.69
CA ARG A 41 16.59 0.12 -10.92
C ARG A 41 15.49 1.16 -10.74
N PRO A 42 15.04 1.84 -11.81
CA PRO A 42 14.05 2.92 -11.69
C PRO A 42 12.71 2.50 -11.06
N TRP A 43 12.37 1.21 -11.11
CA TRP A 43 11.12 0.66 -10.54
C TRP A 43 11.32 -0.02 -9.18
N ASP A 44 12.54 -0.03 -8.65
CA ASP A 44 12.81 -0.49 -7.29
C ASP A 44 12.31 0.57 -6.30
N ILE A 45 11.90 0.13 -5.10
CA ILE A 45 11.35 1.04 -4.10
C ILE A 45 12.47 1.55 -3.19
N GLU A 46 12.41 2.81 -2.79
CA GLU A 46 13.23 3.39 -1.74
C GLU A 46 12.40 3.48 -0.47
N VAL A 47 12.84 2.84 0.63
CA VAL A 47 12.10 2.78 1.89
C VAL A 47 12.69 3.79 2.86
N ASN A 48 11.87 4.78 3.21
CA ASN A 48 12.19 5.85 4.17
C ASN A 48 11.76 5.47 5.60
N ASP A 49 10.77 4.57 5.74
CA ASP A 49 10.23 4.14 7.03
C ASP A 49 9.95 2.63 7.06
N THR A 50 10.50 1.91 8.05
CA THR A 50 10.37 0.45 8.15
C THR A 50 8.98 -0.02 8.56
N ARG A 51 8.15 0.85 9.15
CA ARG A 51 6.74 0.54 9.51
C ARG A 51 5.91 0.17 8.28
N LEU A 52 6.40 0.54 7.09
CA LEU A 52 5.88 0.14 5.78
C LEU A 52 5.57 -1.36 5.70
N PHE A 53 6.51 -2.23 6.09
CA PHE A 53 6.36 -3.67 5.87
C PHE A 53 5.18 -4.25 6.62
N ARG A 54 5.01 -3.82 7.88
CA ARG A 54 3.87 -4.23 8.71
C ARG A 54 2.56 -3.73 8.10
N ARG A 55 2.53 -2.48 7.61
CA ARG A 55 1.33 -1.87 7.02
C ARG A 55 0.92 -2.56 5.71
N ILE A 56 1.87 -2.87 4.83
CA ILE A 56 1.62 -3.62 3.59
C ILE A 56 0.98 -4.98 3.90
N LEU A 57 1.50 -5.72 4.88
CA LEU A 57 0.95 -7.03 5.24
C LEU A 57 -0.44 -6.94 5.90
N ALA A 58 -0.73 -5.85 6.60
CA ALA A 58 -2.01 -5.63 7.28
C ALA A 58 -3.11 -5.10 6.35
N GLU A 59 -2.77 -4.17 5.46
CA GLU A 59 -3.71 -3.36 4.67
C GLU A 59 -3.61 -3.62 3.16
N GLY A 60 -2.59 -4.34 2.70
CA GLY A 60 -2.43 -4.72 1.30
C GLY A 60 -2.13 -3.52 0.40
N SER A 61 -2.80 -3.45 -0.74
CA SER A 61 -2.63 -2.37 -1.72
C SER A 61 -2.98 -0.99 -1.18
N LEU A 62 -3.96 -0.89 -0.26
CA LEU A 62 -4.32 0.37 0.36
C LEU A 62 -3.18 0.89 1.24
N GLY A 63 -2.63 0.02 2.10
CA GLY A 63 -1.50 0.37 2.95
C GLY A 63 -0.25 0.75 2.15
N LEU A 64 -0.02 0.09 1.02
CA LEU A 64 1.06 0.45 0.09
C LEU A 64 0.86 1.87 -0.48
N GLY A 65 -0.35 2.20 -0.94
CA GLY A 65 -0.67 3.51 -1.53
C GLY A 65 -0.67 4.65 -0.51
N GLU A 66 -1.28 4.44 0.66
CA GLU A 66 -1.30 5.45 1.71
C GLU A 66 0.11 5.68 2.27
N ALA A 67 0.93 4.64 2.42
CA ALA A 67 2.32 4.79 2.83
C ALA A 67 3.16 5.57 1.81
N TYR A 68 2.83 5.50 0.51
CA TYR A 68 3.46 6.35 -0.51
C TYR A 68 3.07 7.82 -0.30
N MET A 69 1.78 8.09 -0.08
CA MET A 69 1.29 9.44 0.22
C MET A 69 1.89 10.01 1.51
N ASP A 70 2.15 9.17 2.51
CA ASP A 70 2.80 9.52 3.78
C ASP A 70 4.33 9.66 3.65
N GLY A 71 4.91 9.40 2.48
CA GLY A 71 6.35 9.50 2.22
C GLY A 71 7.20 8.37 2.82
N TRP A 72 6.59 7.26 3.24
CA TRP A 72 7.30 6.13 3.85
C TRP A 72 8.12 5.33 2.82
N TRP A 73 7.78 5.47 1.55
CA TRP A 73 8.57 4.93 0.44
C TRP A 73 8.35 5.75 -0.83
N ASP A 74 9.30 5.66 -1.74
CA ASP A 74 9.27 6.32 -3.05
C ASP A 74 9.76 5.36 -4.16
N CYS A 75 9.54 5.75 -5.42
CA CYS A 75 9.97 5.01 -6.61
C CYS A 75 10.07 5.96 -7.81
N GLN A 76 11.21 5.92 -8.52
CA GLN A 76 11.46 6.81 -9.65
C GLN A 76 10.49 6.57 -10.82
N ALA A 77 10.04 5.32 -11.03
CA ALA A 77 9.16 4.92 -12.13
C ALA A 77 7.99 4.06 -11.60
N LEU A 78 7.02 4.72 -10.95
CA LEU A 78 5.83 4.09 -10.38
C LEU A 78 5.01 3.29 -11.39
N ASP A 79 4.91 3.77 -12.63
CA ASP A 79 4.22 3.09 -13.74
C ASP A 79 4.82 1.69 -13.99
N ARG A 80 6.16 1.61 -14.01
CA ARG A 80 6.89 0.35 -14.20
C ARG A 80 6.80 -0.55 -12.97
N PHE A 81 6.81 0.01 -11.78
CA PHE A 81 6.60 -0.74 -10.54
C PHE A 81 5.23 -1.42 -10.56
N PHE A 82 4.14 -0.68 -10.80
CA PHE A 82 2.79 -1.24 -10.81
C PHE A 82 2.58 -2.22 -11.96
N HIS A 83 3.15 -1.97 -13.14
CA HIS A 83 3.13 -2.93 -14.24
C HIS A 83 3.68 -4.31 -13.80
N ARG A 84 4.82 -4.33 -13.11
CA ARG A 84 5.44 -5.57 -12.63
C ARG A 84 4.65 -6.27 -11.53
N VAL A 85 4.20 -5.51 -10.53
CA VAL A 85 3.41 -6.02 -9.40
C VAL A 85 2.13 -6.68 -9.89
N LEU A 86 1.42 -6.03 -10.84
CA LEU A 86 0.19 -6.55 -11.43
C LEU A 86 0.46 -7.75 -12.35
N GLN A 87 1.54 -7.71 -13.15
CA GLN A 87 1.92 -8.83 -14.02
C GLN A 87 2.25 -10.10 -13.21
N ALA A 88 2.86 -9.94 -12.03
CA ALA A 88 3.15 -11.04 -11.12
C ALA A 88 1.96 -11.45 -10.22
N GLY A 89 0.82 -10.75 -10.34
CA GLY A 89 -0.42 -11.05 -9.62
C GLY A 89 -0.31 -10.89 -8.10
N LEU A 90 0.51 -9.95 -7.62
CA LEU A 90 0.74 -9.74 -6.19
C LEU A 90 -0.52 -9.25 -5.47
N ASP A 91 -1.37 -8.48 -6.15
CA ASP A 91 -2.67 -8.01 -5.66
C ASP A 91 -3.59 -9.15 -5.24
N ALA A 92 -3.57 -10.27 -5.98
CA ALA A 92 -4.36 -11.46 -5.67
C ALA A 92 -3.73 -12.34 -4.57
N LYS A 93 -2.40 -12.27 -4.41
CA LYS A 93 -1.61 -13.05 -3.43
C LYS A 93 -1.65 -12.44 -2.03
N VAL A 94 -1.73 -11.11 -1.93
CA VAL A 94 -1.83 -10.40 -0.65
C VAL A 94 -3.30 -10.28 -0.25
N ARG A 95 -3.87 -11.36 0.30
CA ARG A 95 -5.21 -11.33 0.90
C ARG A 95 -5.11 -10.94 2.37
N THR A 96 -5.50 -9.71 2.69
CA THR A 96 -5.53 -9.26 4.09
C THR A 96 -6.87 -9.59 4.77
N LEU A 97 -6.83 -9.74 6.10
CA LEU A 97 -8.02 -9.91 6.93
C LEU A 97 -9.01 -8.76 6.73
N GLY A 98 -8.53 -7.53 6.55
CA GLY A 98 -9.35 -6.37 6.24
C GLY A 98 -10.09 -6.49 4.90
N MET A 99 -9.43 -7.02 3.87
CA MET A 99 -10.02 -7.23 2.55
C MET A 99 -11.08 -8.34 2.57
N LEU A 100 -10.86 -9.40 3.35
CA LEU A 100 -11.84 -10.45 3.58
C LEU A 100 -13.08 -9.91 4.32
N TRP A 101 -12.88 -9.14 5.38
CA TRP A 101 -13.96 -8.50 6.13
C TRP A 101 -14.77 -7.53 5.26
N ALA A 102 -14.09 -6.67 4.50
CA ALA A 102 -14.72 -5.75 3.56
C ALA A 102 -15.53 -6.49 2.49
N SER A 103 -14.99 -7.59 1.96
CA SER A 103 -15.67 -8.45 0.98
C SER A 103 -16.93 -9.11 1.57
N CYS A 104 -16.83 -9.66 2.79
CA CYS A 104 -17.99 -10.21 3.50
C CYS A 104 -19.06 -9.15 3.75
N LYS A 105 -18.67 -7.97 4.24
CA LYS A 105 -19.59 -6.86 4.50
C LYS A 105 -20.25 -6.34 3.23
N ALA A 106 -19.52 -6.25 2.11
CA ALA A 106 -20.06 -5.82 0.84
C ALA A 106 -21.10 -6.81 0.28
N ARG A 107 -20.89 -8.12 0.49
CA ARG A 107 -21.84 -9.17 0.10
C ARG A 107 -23.09 -9.22 0.99
N LEU A 108 -22.94 -8.90 2.28
CA LEU A 108 -24.04 -8.93 3.26
C LEU A 108 -24.82 -7.61 3.32
N CYS A 109 -24.24 -6.49 2.90
CA CYS A 109 -24.84 -5.17 2.99
C CYS A 109 -24.56 -4.36 1.72
N ASN A 110 -25.58 -4.17 0.88
CA ASN A 110 -25.48 -3.22 -0.22
C ASN A 110 -25.55 -1.78 0.33
N ARG A 111 -24.43 -1.04 0.22
CA ARG A 111 -24.33 0.35 0.69
C ARG A 111 -24.59 1.38 -0.42
N GLN A 112 -24.91 0.95 -1.64
CA GLN A 112 -25.17 1.83 -2.77
C GLN A 112 -26.59 2.39 -2.70
N SER A 113 -26.71 3.62 -2.17
CA SER A 113 -27.95 4.40 -2.24
C SER A 113 -27.66 5.78 -2.84
N VAL A 114 -28.64 6.34 -3.55
CA VAL A 114 -28.54 7.65 -4.22
C VAL A 114 -28.16 8.75 -3.21
N ALA A 115 -28.71 8.70 -1.99
CA ALA A 115 -28.41 9.65 -0.93
C ALA A 115 -26.92 9.61 -0.52
N ARG A 116 -26.32 8.42 -0.39
CA ARG A 116 -24.89 8.26 -0.09
C ARG A 116 -24.00 8.65 -1.27
N ALA A 117 -24.43 8.37 -2.50
CA ALA A 117 -23.71 8.79 -3.71
C ALA A 117 -23.54 10.31 -3.78
N ARG A 118 -24.59 11.09 -3.44
CA ARG A 118 -24.49 12.56 -3.33
C ARG A 118 -23.51 13.03 -2.26
N GLN A 119 -23.50 12.37 -1.11
CA GLN A 119 -22.59 12.71 0.00
C GLN A 119 -21.13 12.42 -0.35
N VAL A 120 -20.86 11.29 -1.02
CA VAL A 120 -19.52 10.92 -1.51
C VAL A 120 -19.06 11.88 -2.62
N GLY A 121 -19.96 12.20 -3.56
CA GLY A 121 -19.72 13.15 -4.66
C GLY A 121 -19.22 14.50 -4.16
N LYS A 122 -19.94 15.12 -3.21
CA LYS A 122 -19.54 16.42 -2.62
C LYS A 122 -18.21 16.38 -1.88
N ARG A 123 -17.84 15.26 -1.25
CA ARG A 123 -16.66 15.18 -0.39
C ARG A 123 -15.37 14.78 -1.11
N HIS A 124 -15.47 14.09 -2.25
CA HIS A 124 -14.31 13.50 -2.94
C HIS A 124 -14.10 14.03 -4.37
N TYR A 125 -14.99 14.87 -4.89
CA TYR A 125 -14.90 15.41 -6.26
C TYR A 125 -14.95 16.94 -6.31
N ASP A 126 -14.67 17.63 -5.19
CA ASP A 126 -14.53 19.09 -5.18
C ASP A 126 -13.10 19.52 -5.55
N ILE A 127 -12.52 18.83 -6.53
CA ILE A 127 -11.26 19.20 -7.16
C ILE A 127 -11.69 19.95 -8.41
N GLY A 128 -11.71 21.28 -8.35
CA GLY A 128 -12.35 22.12 -9.36
C GLY A 128 -11.86 21.88 -10.80
N ASN A 129 -12.60 22.38 -11.78
CA ASN A 129 -12.31 22.18 -13.21
C ASN A 129 -10.93 22.66 -13.66
N ASP A 130 -10.25 23.49 -12.88
CA ASP A 130 -8.95 24.05 -13.22
C ASP A 130 -7.86 22.98 -13.33
N LEU A 131 -7.88 21.96 -12.46
CA LEU A 131 -6.98 20.82 -12.57
C LEU A 131 -7.23 20.05 -13.88
N TYR A 132 -8.51 19.78 -14.18
CA TYR A 132 -8.89 19.03 -15.37
C TYR A 132 -8.52 19.78 -16.65
N ARG A 133 -8.68 21.11 -16.69
CA ARG A 133 -8.25 21.93 -17.85
C ARG A 133 -6.74 21.91 -18.06
N ALA A 134 -5.95 21.81 -16.99
CA ALA A 134 -4.50 21.72 -17.09
C ALA A 134 -4.01 20.34 -17.54
N MET A 135 -4.77 19.28 -17.25
CA MET A 135 -4.40 17.89 -17.53
C MET A 135 -4.97 17.34 -18.84
N LEU A 136 -6.18 17.76 -19.23
CA LEU A 136 -6.94 17.19 -20.36
C LEU A 136 -6.76 18.01 -21.65
N ASP A 137 -7.20 17.43 -22.76
CA ASP A 137 -7.29 18.13 -24.03
C ASP A 137 -8.38 19.22 -24.01
N SER A 138 -8.45 20.01 -25.09
CA SER A 138 -9.43 21.09 -25.24
C SER A 138 -10.89 20.62 -25.24
N ARG A 139 -11.13 19.31 -25.41
CA ARG A 139 -12.46 18.70 -25.41
C ARG A 139 -12.87 18.20 -24.03
N MET A 140 -11.98 18.29 -23.02
CA MET A 140 -12.23 17.84 -21.64
C MET A 140 -12.63 16.37 -21.55
N ASN A 141 -12.10 15.53 -22.44
CA ASN A 141 -12.41 14.10 -22.45
C ASN A 141 -11.59 13.38 -21.37
N TYR A 142 -12.26 12.90 -20.32
CA TYR A 142 -11.66 12.03 -19.30
C TYR A 142 -12.01 10.56 -19.56
N SER A 143 -11.65 10.09 -20.75
CA SER A 143 -11.79 8.71 -21.22
C SER A 143 -10.56 8.32 -22.03
N CYS A 144 -10.37 7.04 -22.32
CA CYS A 144 -9.34 6.63 -23.27
C CYS A 144 -9.57 7.31 -24.63
N GLY A 145 -8.51 7.89 -25.19
CA GLY A 145 -8.50 8.37 -26.56
C GLY A 145 -8.36 7.21 -27.55
N TYR A 146 -8.66 7.48 -28.81
CA TYR A 146 -8.40 6.60 -29.95
C TYR A 146 -7.46 7.30 -30.93
#